data_AF-A0A838DVG3-F1
#
_entry.id   AF-A0A838DVG3-F1
#
_cell.length_a   1.000
_cell.length_b   1.000
_cell.length_c   1.000
_cell.angle_alpha   90.00
_cell.angle_beta   90.00
_cell.angle_gamma   90.00
#
_symmetry.space_group_name_H-M   'P 1'
#
loop_
_entity.id
_entity.type
_entity.pdbx_description
1 polymer ?
#
loop_
_entity_poly.entity_id
_entity_poly.type
_entity_poly.pdbx_seq_one_letter_code
_entity_poly.pdbx_strand_id
1 'polypeptide(L)' 'MTKHQYQPFFDSDEEEYTVIPVIPMEDPLVHTAAHPFCTDPCCPCHEEQAFITPVYDQYQEGLLTEQEATNIVNGKTV' A
#
# COMPACT_ATOMS: atom_id res chain seq x y z
N MET A 1 59.29 15.94 30.10
CA MET A 1 58.24 15.01 29.66
C MET A 1 57.01 15.82 29.30
N THR A 2 56.96 16.31 28.08
CA THR A 2 55.92 17.22 27.59
C THR A 2 54.71 16.37 27.19
N LYS A 3 53.63 16.44 27.98
CA LYS A 3 52.39 15.74 27.64
C LYS A 3 51.72 16.52 26.50
N HIS A 4 51.79 16.00 25.28
CA HIS A 4 50.96 16.49 24.19
C HIS A 4 49.52 16.03 24.46
N GLN A 5 48.71 16.96 24.96
CA GLN A 5 47.26 16.82 25.00
C GLN A 5 46.75 16.77 23.55
N TYR A 6 46.26 15.60 23.16
CA TYR A 6 45.48 15.42 21.94
C TYR A 6 44.15 16.15 22.14
N GLN A 7 43.99 17.30 21.47
CA GLN A 7 42.68 17.92 21.31
C GLN A 7 42.02 17.25 20.11
N PRO A 8 40.82 16.66 20.24
CA PRO A 8 40.10 16.19 19.07
C PRO A 8 39.76 17.41 18.21
N PHE A 9 40.29 17.41 16.99
CA PHE A 9 39.82 18.22 15.89
C PHE A 9 38.33 17.89 15.72
N PHE A 10 37.45 18.77 16.19
CA PHE A 10 36.08 18.78 15.73
C PHE A 10 36.14 19.29 14.29
N ASP A 11 36.35 18.37 13.35
CA ASP A 11 36.16 18.64 11.94
C ASP A 11 34.72 19.16 11.78
N SER A 12 34.66 20.42 11.34
CA SER A 12 33.44 21.14 11.03
C SER A 12 32.84 20.54 9.77
N ASP A 13 32.00 19.53 9.94
CA ASP A 13 31.03 19.13 8.94
C ASP A 13 29.64 19.34 9.55
N GLU A 14 29.27 20.60 9.78
CA GLU A 14 27.87 21.01 9.94
C GLU A 14 27.18 20.87 8.57
N GLU A 15 27.03 19.63 8.10
CA GLU A 15 26.19 19.31 6.95
C GLU A 15 24.76 19.67 7.32
N GLU A 16 24.32 20.84 6.87
CA GLU A 16 22.96 21.33 6.96
C GLU A 16 22.03 20.34 6.22
N TYR A 17 21.49 19.37 6.95
CA TYR A 17 20.57 18.39 6.38
C TYR A 17 19.23 19.06 6.08
N THR A 18 18.99 19.35 4.81
CA THR A 18 17.68 19.77 4.33
C THR A 18 16.73 18.57 4.37
N VAL A 19 15.74 18.60 5.25
CA VAL A 19 14.68 17.58 5.31
C VAL A 19 13.78 17.78 4.08
N ILE A 20 14.00 16.98 3.04
CA ILE A 20 13.12 16.95 1.87
C ILE A 20 11.85 16.19 2.28
N PRO A 21 10.65 16.80 2.24
CA PRO A 21 9.42 16.09 2.53
C PRO A 21 9.20 15.02 1.45
N VAL A 22 9.20 13.75 1.85
CA VAL A 22 8.79 12.65 0.99
C VAL A 22 7.27 12.69 0.87
N ILE A 23 6.78 13.03 -0.32
CA ILE A 23 5.36 12.90 -0.63
C ILE A 23 5.13 11.45 -1.06
N PRO A 24 4.37 10.63 -0.31
CA PRO A 24 4.00 9.31 -0.78
C PRO A 24 3.14 9.47 -2.03
N MET A 25 3.64 8.97 -3.15
CA MET A 25 2.86 8.86 -4.38
C MET A 25 2.03 7.59 -4.26
N GLU A 26 0.70 7.74 -4.22
CA GLU A 26 -0.19 6.59 -4.25
C GLU A 26 -0.14 5.92 -5.62
N ASP A 27 -0.12 4.59 -5.65
CA ASP A 27 -0.28 3.85 -6.90
C ASP A 27 -1.66 4.14 -7.49
N PRO A 28 -1.78 4.23 -8.82
CA PRO A 28 -3.08 4.46 -9.46
C PRO A 28 -4.05 3.33 -9.11
N LEU A 29 -5.32 3.67 -8.88
CA LEU A 29 -6.41 2.71 -8.72
C LEU A 29 -6.58 1.90 -10.01
N VAL A 30 -6.03 0.69 -10.06
CA VAL A 30 -6.11 -0.18 -11.24
C VAL A 30 -7.22 -1.22 -11.05
N HIS A 31 -8.32 -1.03 -11.77
CA HIS A 31 -9.31 -2.08 -11.98
C HIS A 31 -8.86 -2.94 -13.17
N THR A 32 -8.68 -4.23 -12.95
CA THR A 32 -8.37 -5.19 -14.01
C THR A 32 -9.41 -6.29 -14.03
N ALA A 33 -9.47 -7.06 -15.12
CA ALA A 33 -10.34 -8.23 -15.19
C ALA A 33 -10.07 -9.25 -14.06
N ALA A 34 -8.83 -9.30 -13.55
CA ALA A 34 -8.45 -10.18 -12.45
C ALA A 34 -8.69 -9.54 -11.05
N HIS A 35 -8.71 -8.20 -10.97
CA HIS A 35 -8.94 -7.44 -9.74
C HIS A 35 -9.97 -6.35 -10.03
N PRO A 36 -11.27 -6.71 -10.05
CA PRO A 36 -12.33 -5.79 -10.40
C PRO A 36 -12.67 -4.79 -9.28
N PHE A 37 -12.24 -5.08 -8.04
CA PHE A 37 -12.41 -4.19 -6.89
C PHE A 37 -11.07 -3.62 -6.45
N CYS A 38 -11.06 -2.34 -6.11
CA CYS A 38 -9.93 -1.68 -5.47
C CYS A 38 -10.04 -1.72 -3.94
N THR A 39 -9.06 -1.13 -3.26
CA THR A 39 -9.05 -1.03 -1.79
C THR A 39 -9.78 0.19 -1.25
N ASP A 40 -10.20 1.12 -2.11
CA ASP A 40 -10.94 2.33 -1.72
C ASP A 40 -12.43 2.02 -1.54
N PRO A 41 -12.97 2.00 -0.30
CA PRO A 41 -14.36 1.67 -0.05
C PRO A 41 -15.35 2.69 -0.62
N CYS A 42 -14.90 3.89 -0.98
CA CYS A 42 -15.72 4.91 -1.63
C CYS A 42 -15.74 4.78 -3.16
N CYS A 43 -14.99 3.84 -3.73
CA CYS A 43 -14.94 3.64 -5.16
C CYS A 43 -16.24 3.02 -5.68
N PRO A 44 -16.83 3.53 -6.79
CA PRO A 44 -18.05 2.97 -7.37
C PRO A 44 -17.96 1.51 -7.79
N CYS A 45 -16.74 0.94 -7.95
CA CYS A 45 -16.56 -0.46 -8.27
C CYS A 45 -17.25 -1.40 -7.26
N HIS A 46 -17.43 -0.97 -6.01
CA HIS A 46 -18.10 -1.75 -4.96
C HIS A 46 -19.63 -1.77 -5.09
N GLU A 47 -20.21 -0.94 -5.95
CA GLU A 47 -21.65 -0.92 -6.24
C GLU A 47 -21.98 -1.47 -7.63
N GLU A 48 -20.96 -1.71 -8.46
CA GLU A 48 -21.13 -2.25 -9.81
C GLU A 48 -21.53 -3.72 -9.79
N GLN A 49 -22.81 -3.98 -10.06
CA GLN A 49 -23.38 -5.32 -10.09
C GLN A 49 -22.64 -6.28 -11.06
N ALA A 50 -22.08 -5.74 -12.14
CA ALA A 50 -21.28 -6.50 -13.10
C ALA A 50 -20.02 -7.14 -12.49
N PHE A 51 -19.46 -6.55 -11.42
CA PHE A 51 -18.32 -7.10 -10.69
C PHE A 51 -18.76 -7.96 -9.49
N ILE A 52 -19.89 -7.63 -8.87
CA ILE A 52 -20.42 -8.36 -7.70
C ILE A 52 -20.99 -9.73 -8.11
N THR A 53 -21.76 -9.78 -9.19
CA THR A 53 -22.45 -11.02 -9.62
C THR A 53 -21.49 -12.18 -9.84
N PRO A 54 -20.35 -12.04 -10.57
CA PRO A 54 -19.40 -13.13 -10.73
C PRO A 54 -18.80 -13.66 -9.42
N VAL A 55 -18.52 -12.79 -8.45
CA VAL A 55 -17.99 -13.19 -7.14
C VAL A 55 -19.06 -13.91 -6.33
N TYR A 56 -20.30 -13.44 -6.38
CA TYR A 56 -21.43 -14.08 -5.74
C TYR A 56 -21.70 -15.48 -6.31
N ASP A 57 -21.69 -15.62 -7.63
CA ASP A 57 -21.89 -16.91 -8.31
C ASP A 57 -20.79 -17.91 -7.90
N GLN A 58 -19.53 -17.50 -7.88
CA GLN A 58 -18.40 -18.34 -7.44
C GLN A 58 -18.53 -18.78 -5.97
N TYR A 59 -19.04 -17.91 -5.10
CA TYR A 59 -19.34 -18.28 -3.71
C TYR A 59 -20.50 -19.29 -3.62
N GLN A 60 -21.58 -19.09 -4.39
CA GLN A 60 -22.72 -20.03 -4.42
C GLN A 60 -22.33 -21.41 -4.98
N GLU A 61 -21.42 -21.44 -5.94
CA GLU A 61 -20.85 -22.68 -6.51
C GLU A 61 -19.84 -23.36 -5.57
N GLY A 62 -19.46 -22.72 -4.46
CA GLY A 62 -18.47 -23.23 -3.52
C GLY A 62 -17.04 -23.18 -4.03
N LEU A 63 -16.76 -22.38 -5.07
CA LEU A 63 -15.41 -22.12 -5.57
C LEU A 63 -14.63 -21.16 -4.67
N LEU A 64 -15.36 -20.28 -3.98
CA LEU A 64 -14.83 -19.37 -2.98
C LEU A 64 -15.45 -19.67 -1.62
N THR A 65 -14.63 -19.57 -0.58
CA THR A 65 -15.11 -19.41 0.78
C THR A 65 -15.69 -18.01 1.00
N GLU A 66 -16.49 -17.84 2.05
CA GLU A 66 -17.03 -16.53 2.45
C GLU A 66 -15.90 -15.49 2.66
N GLN A 67 -14.79 -15.92 3.25
CA GLN A 67 -13.67 -15.05 3.53
C GLN A 67 -12.92 -14.63 2.25
N GLU A 68 -12.75 -15.55 1.29
CA GLU A 68 -12.14 -15.22 -0.01
C GLU A 68 -13.02 -14.29 -0.82
N ALA A 69 -14.33 -14.54 -0.89
CA ALA A 69 -15.27 -13.64 -1.55
C ALA A 69 -15.25 -12.24 -0.92
N THR A 70 -15.21 -12.16 0.41
CA THR A 70 -15.08 -10.90 1.16
C THR A 70 -13.76 -10.20 0.85
N ASN A 71 -12.65 -10.93 0.76
CA ASN A 71 -11.36 -10.38 0.41
C ASN A 71 -11.39 -9.77 -1.00
N ILE A 72 -11.93 -10.49 -1.99
CA ILE A 72 -12.06 -10.00 -3.37
C ILE A 72 -12.87 -8.71 -3.42
N VAL A 73 -14.04 -8.66 -2.77
CA VAL A 73 -14.90 -7.46 -2.76
C VAL A 73 -14.21 -6.27 -2.08
N ASN A 74 -13.30 -6.50 -1.15
CA ASN A 74 -12.49 -5.45 -0.50
C ASN A 74 -11.19 -5.12 -1.25
N GLY A 75 -10.99 -5.64 -2.47
CA GLY A 75 -9.77 -5.44 -3.26
C GLY A 75 -8.53 -6.11 -2.67
N LYS A 76 -8.71 -7.14 -1.84
CA LYS A 76 -7.64 -7.93 -1.22
C LYS A 76 -7.43 -9.24 -1.97
N THR A 77 -6.21 -9.74 -1.92
CA THR A 77 -5.87 -11.06 -2.46
C THR A 77 -6.48 -12.19 -1.61
N VAL A 78 -6.88 -13.27 -2.27
CA VAL A 78 -7.39 -14.51 -1.66
C VAL A 78 -6.30 -15.38 -1.08
#